data_AF-A0A1Q8CX32-F1
#
_entry.id   AF-A0A1Q8CX32-F1
#
_cell.length_a   1.000
_cell.length_b   1.000
_cell.length_c   1.000
_cell.angle_alpha   90.00
_cell.angle_beta   90.00
_cell.angle_gamma   90.00
#
_symmetry.space_group_name_H-M   'P 1'
#
loop_
_entity.id
_entity.type
_entity.pdbx_description
1 polymer ?
#
loop_
_entity_poly.entity_id
_entity_poly.type
_entity_poly.pdbx_seq_one_letter_code
_entity_poly.pdbx_strand_id
1 'polypeptide(L)'
;MGVGGGVTSKRSKPVLLMEAHELLTRERPSSGASSHVWLSYYRRSATVYKEVAETDRGHHHEALYWASREERKAHEIEESLRKRRK
;
A
#
# COMPACT_ATOMS: atom_id res chain seq x y z
N MET A 1 26.37 10.21 -1.43
CA MET A 1 26.11 9.64 -2.77
C MET A 1 24.63 9.81 -3.06
N GLY A 2 24.27 10.89 -3.75
CA GLY A 2 22.90 11.17 -4.16
C GLY A 2 22.73 10.83 -5.62
N VAL A 3 21.70 10.08 -5.96
CA VAL A 3 21.16 10.02 -7.31
C VAL A 3 19.68 10.35 -7.22
N GLY A 4 19.36 11.59 -7.56
CA GLY A 4 18.02 11.97 -7.99
C GLY A 4 17.82 11.44 -9.42
N GLY A 5 16.66 10.85 -9.66
CA GLY A 5 16.25 10.35 -10.96
C GLY A 5 14.74 10.33 -11.04
N GLY A 6 14.14 11.52 -11.15
CA GLY A 6 12.75 11.65 -11.55
C GLY A 6 12.59 11.17 -12.99
N VAL A 7 12.08 9.94 -13.16
CA VAL A 7 11.44 9.54 -14.40
C VAL A 7 9.94 9.68 -14.23
N THR A 8 9.36 10.58 -15.01
CA THR A 8 7.93 10.68 -15.26
C THR A 8 7.48 9.40 -15.98
N SER A 9 7.33 8.31 -15.25
CA SER A 9 6.73 7.11 -15.82
C SER A 9 5.22 7.22 -15.67
N LYS A 10 4.55 7.16 -16.81
CA LYS A 10 3.11 6.93 -17.02
C LYS A 10 2.48 6.18 -15.83
N ARG A 11 1.22 6.49 -15.47
CA ARG A 11 0.38 5.74 -14.50
C ARG A 11 0.26 4.25 -14.91
N SER A 12 1.34 3.52 -14.85
CA SER A 12 1.43 2.10 -15.11
C SER A 12 1.34 1.45 -13.75
N LYS A 13 0.43 0.48 -13.64
CA LYS A 13 0.30 -0.31 -12.41
C LYS A 13 1.67 -0.95 -12.09
N PRO A 14 2.10 -0.95 -10.81
CA PRO A 14 3.35 -1.60 -10.45
C PRO A 14 3.23 -3.09 -10.78
N VAL A 15 4.27 -3.64 -11.41
CA VAL A 15 4.35 -5.06 -11.75
C VAL A 15 5.42 -5.79 -10.94
N LEU A 16 6.32 -5.03 -10.31
CA LEU A 16 7.35 -5.54 -9.40
C LEU A 16 7.11 -5.06 -7.95
N LEU A 17 7.57 -5.86 -6.98
CA LEU A 17 7.44 -5.52 -5.56
C LEU A 17 8.09 -4.17 -5.20
N MET A 18 9.25 -3.87 -5.78
CA MET A 18 9.95 -2.61 -5.53
C MET A 18 9.16 -1.40 -6.04
N GLU A 19 8.52 -1.50 -7.22
CA GLU A 19 7.69 -0.42 -7.76
C GLU A 19 6.45 -0.17 -6.89
N ALA A 20 5.89 -1.24 -6.31
CA ALA A 20 4.80 -1.14 -5.35
C ALA A 20 5.22 -0.38 -4.09
N HIS A 21 6.40 -0.69 -3.55
CA HIS A 21 6.95 0.02 -2.40
C HIS A 21 7.18 1.51 -2.70
N GLU A 22 7.75 1.85 -3.86
CA GLU A 22 7.95 3.24 -4.26
C GLU A 22 6.63 3.99 -4.40
N LEU A 23 5.66 3.41 -5.11
CA LEU A 23 4.34 4.00 -5.31
C LEU A 23 3.67 4.29 -3.96
N LEU A 24 3.57 3.28 -3.10
CA LEU A 24 2.86 3.40 -1.82
C LEU A 24 3.61 4.30 -0.83
N THR A 25 4.93 4.39 -0.89
CA THR A 25 5.71 5.36 -0.11
C THR A 25 5.38 6.79 -0.52
N ARG A 26 5.24 7.07 -1.82
CA ARG A 26 4.87 8.41 -2.33
C ARG A 26 3.42 8.78 -1.98
N GLU A 27 2.53 7.80 -1.95
CA GLU A 27 1.09 8.01 -1.66
C GLU A 27 0.75 7.94 -0.16
N ARG A 28 1.73 7.65 0.69
CA ARG A 28 1.51 7.48 2.13
C ARG A 28 0.91 8.74 2.77
N PRO A 29 -0.22 8.62 3.50
CA PRO A 29 -0.80 9.76 4.20
C PRO A 29 0.16 10.36 5.24
N SER A 30 -0.01 11.65 5.51
CA SER A 30 0.67 12.32 6.63
C SER A 30 0.28 11.67 7.98
N SER A 31 1.14 11.77 8.98
CA SER A 31 0.88 11.23 10.33
C SER A 31 -0.39 11.79 10.97
N GLY A 32 -0.74 13.04 10.67
CA GLY A 32 -1.96 13.70 11.14
C GLY A 32 -3.22 13.43 10.30
N ALA A 33 -3.13 12.60 9.25
CA ALA A 33 -4.28 12.29 8.42
C ALA A 33 -5.38 11.55 9.21
N SER A 34 -6.63 11.76 8.81
CA SER A 34 -7.77 11.14 9.49
C SER A 34 -7.74 9.61 9.36
N SER A 35 -8.38 8.91 10.30
CA SER A 35 -8.51 7.45 10.24
C SER A 35 -9.15 6.96 8.93
N HIS A 36 -10.05 7.73 8.31
CA HIS A 36 -10.65 7.37 7.03
C HIS A 36 -9.64 7.39 5.89
N VAL A 37 -8.74 8.39 5.86
CA VAL A 37 -7.67 8.47 4.85
C VAL A 37 -6.70 7.32 5.01
N TRP A 38 -6.31 6.98 6.23
CA TRP A 38 -5.48 5.82 6.51
C TRP A 38 -6.15 4.50 6.12
N LEU A 39 -7.45 4.35 6.37
CA LEU A 39 -8.21 3.16 5.96
C LEU A 39 -8.19 2.98 4.43
N SER A 40 -8.49 4.05 3.70
CA SER A 40 -8.45 4.04 2.23
C SER A 40 -7.07 3.70 1.68
N TYR A 41 -6.01 4.27 2.28
CA TYR A 41 -4.63 3.96 1.92
C TYR A 41 -4.32 2.47 2.13
N TYR A 42 -4.59 1.92 3.33
CA TYR A 42 -4.26 0.52 3.63
C TYR A 42 -5.01 -0.48 2.74
N ARG A 43 -6.29 -0.21 2.43
CA ARG A 43 -7.05 -1.01 1.47
C ARG A 43 -6.43 -0.97 0.08
N ARG A 44 -6.05 0.22 -0.40
CA ARG A 44 -5.37 0.37 -1.69
C ARG A 44 -4.02 -0.35 -1.72
N SER A 45 -3.21 -0.19 -0.67
CA SER A 45 -1.92 -0.87 -0.53
C SER A 45 -2.08 -2.39 -0.63
N ALA A 46 -3.06 -2.95 0.09
CA ALA A 46 -3.36 -4.38 0.02
C ALA A 46 -3.69 -4.84 -1.41
N THR A 47 -4.54 -4.11 -2.13
CA THR A 47 -4.87 -4.41 -3.52
C THR A 47 -3.64 -4.37 -4.42
N VAL A 48 -2.80 -3.34 -4.29
CA VAL A 48 -1.57 -3.19 -5.10
C VAL A 48 -0.62 -4.36 -4.88
N TYR A 49 -0.37 -4.75 -3.62
CA TYR A 49 0.51 -5.90 -3.34
C TYR A 49 -0.09 -7.22 -3.83
N LYS A 50 -1.42 -7.38 -3.81
CA LYS A 50 -2.09 -8.57 -4.40
C LYS A 50 -1.92 -8.62 -5.91
N GLU A 51 -2.12 -7.50 -6.62
CA GLU A 51 -1.90 -7.44 -8.07
C GLU A 51 -0.44 -7.80 -8.42
N VAL A 52 0.52 -7.30 -7.64
CA VAL A 52 1.95 -7.58 -7.83
C VAL A 52 2.32 -9.01 -7.52
N ALA A 53 1.69 -9.65 -6.54
CA ALA A 53 1.94 -11.06 -6.22
C ALA A 53 1.63 -11.98 -7.42
N GLU A 54 0.67 -11.60 -8.26
CA GLU A 54 0.32 -12.34 -9.47
C GLU A 54 1.33 -12.13 -10.62
N THR A 55 1.93 -10.94 -10.70
CA THR A 55 2.87 -10.58 -11.78
C THR A 55 4.33 -10.92 -11.45
N ASP A 56 4.79 -10.58 -10.25
CA ASP A 56 6.15 -10.82 -9.77
C ASP A 56 6.22 -12.14 -9.01
N ARG A 57 6.25 -13.24 -9.75
CA ARG A 57 6.30 -14.60 -9.19
C ARG A 57 7.55 -14.86 -8.32
N GLY A 58 8.63 -14.10 -8.52
CA GLY A 58 9.85 -14.19 -7.70
C GLY A 58 9.65 -13.66 -6.29
N HIS A 59 8.76 -12.67 -6.12
CA HIS A 59 8.42 -12.08 -4.83
C HIS A 59 6.98 -12.38 -4.40
N HIS A 60 6.33 -13.39 -5.00
CA HIS A 60 4.92 -13.71 -4.76
C HIS A 60 4.57 -13.78 -3.26
N HIS A 61 5.31 -14.59 -2.50
CA HIS A 61 5.07 -14.77 -1.07
C HIS A 61 5.31 -13.49 -0.26
N GLU A 62 6.31 -12.68 -0.64
CA GLU A 62 6.60 -11.42 0.03
C GLU A 62 5.53 -10.37 -0.27
N ALA A 63 5.07 -10.28 -1.51
CA ALA A 63 3.95 -9.44 -1.90
C ALA A 63 2.65 -9.83 -1.17
N LEU A 64 2.34 -11.13 -1.04
CA LEU A 64 1.19 -11.58 -0.26
C LEU A 64 1.33 -11.29 1.24
N TYR A 65 2.54 -11.38 1.79
CA TYR A 65 2.82 -10.96 3.17
C TYR A 65 2.47 -9.48 3.38
N TRP A 66 2.95 -8.61 2.48
CA TRP A 66 2.66 -7.18 2.55
C TRP A 66 1.17 -6.91 2.37
N ALA A 67 0.49 -7.57 1.43
CA ALA A 67 -0.94 -7.45 1.26
C ALA A 67 -1.68 -7.76 2.57
N SER A 68 -1.41 -8.93 3.16
CA SER A 68 -2.05 -9.38 4.40
C SER A 68 -1.80 -8.42 5.57
N ARG A 69 -0.58 -7.87 5.67
CA ARG A 69 -0.24 -6.87 6.69
C ARG A 69 -1.07 -5.60 6.55
N GLU A 70 -1.21 -5.09 5.32
CA GLU A 70 -1.96 -3.86 5.07
C GLU A 70 -3.47 -4.08 5.28
N GLU A 71 -4.01 -5.26 4.94
CA GLU A 71 -5.39 -5.65 5.26
C GLU A 71 -5.65 -5.67 6.77
N ARG A 72 -4.73 -6.23 7.56
CA ARG A 72 -4.85 -6.25 9.01
C ARG A 72 -4.95 -4.84 9.58
N LYS A 73 -4.13 -3.91 9.11
CA LYS A 73 -4.19 -2.50 9.54
C LYS A 73 -5.49 -1.80 9.12
N ALA A 74 -5.96 -2.06 7.90
CA ALA A 74 -7.25 -1.55 7.44
C ALA A 74 -8.37 -2.03 8.39
N HIS A 75 -8.37 -3.32 8.71
CA HIS A 75 -9.33 -3.92 9.64
C HIS A 75 -9.26 -3.30 11.05
N GLU A 76 -8.06 -3.11 11.60
CA GLU A 76 -7.88 -2.45 12.92
C GLU A 76 -8.46 -1.03 12.96
N ILE A 77 -8.28 -0.26 11.88
CA ILE A 77 -8.84 1.10 11.78
C ILE A 77 -10.36 1.07 11.61
N GLU A 78 -10.87 0.16 10.77
CA GLU A 78 -12.31 -0.03 10.58
C GLU A 78 -13.01 -0.38 11.89
N GLU A 79 -12.45 -1.31 12.66
CA GLU A 79 -12.94 -1.67 13.99
C GLU A 79 -12.92 -0.48 14.96
N SER A 80 -11.85 0.32 14.93
CA SER A 80 -11.73 1.52 15.75
C SER A 80 -12.74 2.60 15.35
N LEU A 81 -13.00 2.77 14.05
CA LEU A 81 -14.03 3.67 13.53
C LEU A 81 -15.44 3.20 13.92
N ARG A 82 -15.70 1.89 13.85
CA ARG A 82 -16.97 1.29 14.25
C ARG A 82 -17.27 1.52 15.73
N LYS A 83 -16.28 1.29 16.60
CA LYS A 83 -16.41 1.49 18.06
C LYS A 83 -16.70 2.95 18.43
N ARG A 84 -16.15 3.92 17.70
CA ARG A 84 -16.36 5.36 17.96
C ARG A 84 -17.73 5.90 17.52
N ARG A 85 -18.46 5.14 16.70
CA ARG A 85 -19.81 5.50 16.24
C ARG A 85 -20.92 4.97 17.14
N LYS A 86 -20.57 4.16 18.14
CA LYS A 86 -21.48 3.54 19.10
C LYS A 86 -21.41 4.29 20.42
#